data_AF-A0AAW1SE43-F1
#
_entry.id   AF-A0AAW1SE43-F1
#
_cell.length_a   1.000
_cell.length_b   1.000
_cell.length_c   1.000
_cell.angle_alpha   90.00
_cell.angle_beta   90.00
_cell.angle_gamma   90.00
#
_symmetry.space_group_name_H-M   'P 1'
#
loop_
_entity.id
_entity.type
_entity.pdbx_description
1 polymer ?
#
loop_
_entity_poly.entity_id
_entity_poly.type
_entity_poly.pdbx_seq_one_letter_code
_entity_poly.pdbx_strand_id
1 'polypeptide(L)'
;MALQKDNASNTAATESTLLPPVDNLLYLQNQRLKVALADRVQQVAQLQRDVQRLVQESEMAARENFEIAEYMRKELLHKEDINVRTRAALSGEQQHAVTEMAAAKQQAHANEQRLQSEANLREEELAREIIDLKEQVAVVLEYKAKRQYVEDEFAALRQEIERLRGELALQAKVLETKYLERAARLKKSHEEQIEALKRTAELDAEERTDASIQRIITQNKNLTDELAVHVEVTEGLTKDLNEVAAERRRLQRDLKIKSEVEQQMAIRGALQARSLKEGTVQMASLEGNIAAILSSFDAERSELWARTGQQLMESEGEQTSLRRLLKLKTQELANIRHLAQEVLSHRSDVETFLLSSIHQVQKAASQDQSMKATLNCSTELAKPLSAVDIKDLSWEDRERVLRLLFVKINSSARQELPLHQLSAQHGSSLREGLQLHGTQAGAKQTAIV
;
A
#
# COMPACT_ATOMS: atom_id res chain seq x y z
N MET A 1 -76.72 40.90 26.81
CA MET A 1 -77.76 41.33 25.86
C MET A 1 -79.09 40.95 26.48
N ALA A 2 -79.85 41.96 26.91
CA ALA A 2 -81.24 41.92 27.39
C ALA A 2 -81.59 41.03 28.61
N LEU A 3 -82.33 41.45 29.64
CA LEU A 3 -82.86 42.72 30.16
C LEU A 3 -83.78 42.29 31.33
N GLN A 4 -83.79 43.04 32.44
CA GLN A 4 -84.94 43.26 33.35
C GLN A 4 -85.49 42.06 34.17
N LYS A 5 -85.90 42.16 35.43
CA LYS A 5 -86.39 43.31 36.21
C LYS A 5 -86.35 42.99 37.72
N ASP A 6 -85.66 43.87 38.46
CA ASP A 6 -86.02 44.53 39.71
C ASP A 6 -87.04 43.93 40.69
N ASN A 7 -86.49 43.74 41.90
CA ASN A 7 -87.10 43.91 43.22
C ASN A 7 -88.02 45.14 43.31
N ALA A 8 -89.17 45.01 44.00
CA ALA A 8 -89.64 46.02 44.95
C ALA A 8 -90.77 45.45 45.82
N SER A 9 -90.46 45.22 47.09
CA SER A 9 -91.41 45.04 48.18
C SER A 9 -91.96 46.39 48.67
N ASN A 10 -93.29 46.49 48.71
CA ASN A 10 -94.16 47.01 49.79
C ASN A 10 -93.60 48.04 50.80
N THR A 11 -94.34 49.15 51.07
CA THR A 11 -94.66 49.69 52.42
C THR A 11 -95.43 51.03 52.40
N ALA A 12 -96.64 51.04 52.97
CA ALA A 12 -97.32 52.18 53.62
C ALA A 12 -98.48 51.57 54.44
N ALA A 13 -98.28 51.29 55.74
CA ALA A 13 -98.54 52.18 56.88
C ALA A 13 -100.03 52.54 57.05
N THR A 14 -100.69 51.92 58.04
CA THR A 14 -101.50 52.60 59.07
C THR A 14 -101.93 51.61 60.16
N GLU A 15 -101.46 51.91 61.39
CA GLU A 15 -102.15 51.83 62.69
C GLU A 15 -103.27 50.81 62.89
N SER A 16 -103.15 49.96 63.93
CA SER A 16 -104.05 49.98 65.10
C SER A 16 -103.73 48.79 66.03
N THR A 17 -103.23 49.13 67.23
CA THR A 17 -103.73 48.67 68.54
C THR A 17 -103.65 47.17 68.91
N LEU A 18 -103.12 46.97 70.14
CA LEU A 18 -103.24 45.80 71.03
C LEU A 18 -102.17 44.71 70.88
N LEU A 19 -101.25 44.69 71.85
CA LEU A 19 -100.52 43.49 72.27
C LEU A 19 -101.51 42.37 72.63
N PRO A 20 -101.28 41.13 72.15
CA PRO A 20 -101.38 39.97 73.04
C PRO A 20 -100.29 38.90 72.72
N PRO A 21 -100.27 37.78 73.46
CA PRO A 21 -99.21 37.34 74.35
C PRO A 21 -97.97 36.72 73.66
N VAL A 22 -96.89 36.54 74.42
CA VAL A 22 -95.56 36.02 74.02
C VAL A 22 -95.60 34.68 73.23
N ASP A 23 -96.72 33.95 73.24
CA ASP A 23 -96.91 32.69 72.51
C ASP A 23 -97.09 32.85 70.98
N ASN A 24 -97.54 34.01 70.48
CA ASN A 24 -97.86 34.19 69.04
C ASN A 24 -96.64 34.56 68.18
N LEU A 25 -95.63 35.24 68.76
CA LEU A 25 -94.36 35.55 68.09
C LEU A 25 -93.54 34.27 67.86
N LEU A 26 -93.58 33.37 68.84
CA LEU A 26 -92.93 32.06 68.79
C LEU A 26 -93.55 31.18 67.70
N TYR A 27 -94.88 31.22 67.51
CA TYR A 27 -95.57 30.45 66.46
C TYR A 27 -95.20 30.94 65.04
N LEU A 28 -95.16 32.25 64.82
CA LEU A 28 -94.81 32.82 63.51
C LEU A 28 -93.33 32.61 63.16
N GLN A 29 -92.44 32.71 64.16
CA GLN A 29 -91.03 32.35 64.03
C GLN A 29 -90.86 30.86 63.73
N ASN A 30 -91.62 29.99 64.39
CA ASN A 30 -91.64 28.55 64.09
C ASN A 30 -92.16 28.25 62.69
N GLN A 31 -93.15 28.97 62.17
CA GLN A 31 -93.60 28.82 60.78
C GLN A 31 -92.53 29.26 59.76
N ARG A 32 -91.86 30.40 59.99
CA ARG A 32 -90.75 30.86 59.14
C ARG A 32 -89.58 29.88 59.15
N LEU A 33 -89.25 29.35 60.33
CA LEU A 33 -88.24 28.30 60.47
C LEU A 33 -88.65 27.00 59.76
N LYS A 34 -89.94 26.62 59.79
CA LYS A 34 -90.45 25.46 59.04
C LYS A 34 -90.34 25.65 57.53
N VAL A 35 -90.68 26.83 57.00
CA VAL A 35 -90.54 27.11 55.56
C VAL A 35 -89.07 27.15 55.15
N ALA A 36 -88.20 27.81 55.92
CA ALA A 36 -86.76 27.81 55.67
C ALA A 36 -86.14 26.41 55.79
N LEU A 37 -86.62 25.58 56.71
CA LEU A 37 -86.23 24.18 56.83
C LEU A 37 -86.72 23.37 55.62
N ALA A 38 -87.95 23.59 55.15
CA ALA A 38 -88.49 22.94 53.96
C ALA A 38 -87.71 23.31 52.70
N ASP A 39 -87.36 24.59 52.52
CA ASP A 39 -86.51 25.06 51.43
C ASP A 39 -85.11 24.46 51.50
N ARG A 40 -84.53 24.39 52.70
CA ARG A 40 -83.22 23.73 52.93
C ARG A 40 -83.29 22.23 52.65
N VAL A 41 -84.36 21.54 53.06
CA VAL A 41 -84.60 20.13 52.76
C VAL A 41 -84.77 19.92 51.24
N GLN A 42 -85.47 20.81 50.55
CA GLN A 42 -85.63 20.75 49.10
C GLN A 42 -84.31 21.01 48.36
N GLN A 43 -83.50 21.97 48.83
CA GLN A 43 -82.15 22.22 48.31
C GLN A 43 -81.23 21.02 48.55
N VAL A 44 -81.26 20.42 49.74
CA VAL A 44 -80.51 19.19 50.04
C VAL A 44 -80.97 18.04 49.14
N ALA A 45 -82.28 17.88 48.91
CA ALA A 45 -82.80 16.85 48.01
C ALA A 45 -82.45 17.11 46.53
N GLN A 46 -82.36 18.37 46.10
CA GLN A 46 -81.87 18.75 44.77
C GLN A 46 -80.37 18.46 44.63
N LEU A 47 -79.56 18.90 45.60
CA LEU A 47 -78.12 18.62 45.63
C LEU A 47 -77.83 17.11 45.69
N GLN A 48 -78.63 16.33 46.42
CA GLN A 48 -78.51 14.87 46.44
C GLN A 48 -78.79 14.25 45.06
N ARG A 49 -79.82 14.72 44.35
CA ARG A 49 -80.11 14.28 42.98
C ARG A 49 -79.02 14.71 42.00
N ASP A 50 -78.48 15.91 42.16
CA ASP A 50 -77.40 16.42 41.32
C ASP A 50 -76.09 15.66 41.56
N VAL A 51 -75.76 15.37 42.82
CA VAL A 51 -74.60 14.52 43.17
C VAL A 51 -74.79 13.12 42.60
N GLN A 52 -75.97 12.51 42.74
CA GLN A 52 -76.23 11.18 42.15
C GLN A 52 -76.10 11.18 40.63
N ARG A 53 -76.61 12.21 39.95
CA ARG A 53 -76.47 12.38 38.50
C ARG A 53 -75.02 12.56 38.08
N LEU A 54 -74.27 13.44 38.75
CA LEU A 54 -72.85 13.66 38.47
C LEU A 54 -72.01 12.40 38.73
N VAL A 55 -72.35 11.61 39.76
CA VAL A 55 -71.71 10.32 40.02
C VAL A 55 -71.99 9.36 38.86
N GLN A 56 -73.23 9.23 38.40
CA GLN A 56 -73.58 8.39 37.25
C GLN A 56 -72.88 8.85 35.96
N GLU A 57 -72.84 10.16 35.69
CA GLU A 57 -72.11 10.72 34.54
C GLU A 57 -70.60 10.44 34.64
N SER A 58 -70.02 10.57 35.83
CA SER A 58 -68.61 10.25 36.06
C SER A 58 -68.32 8.75 35.90
N GLU A 59 -69.23 7.88 36.32
CA GLU A 59 -69.12 6.42 36.16
C GLU A 59 -69.24 6.00 34.71
N MET A 60 -70.17 6.58 33.95
CA MET A 60 -70.32 6.33 32.51
C MET A 60 -69.10 6.82 31.74
N ALA A 61 -68.63 8.04 32.01
CA ALA A 61 -67.39 8.56 31.42
C ALA A 61 -66.17 7.70 31.79
N ALA A 62 -66.09 7.18 33.01
CA ALA A 62 -65.03 6.27 33.42
C ALA A 62 -65.06 4.94 32.65
N ARG A 63 -66.25 4.39 32.37
CA ARG A 63 -66.42 3.17 31.56
C ARG A 63 -66.03 3.41 30.11
N GLU A 64 -66.50 4.49 29.49
CA GLU A 64 -66.15 4.85 28.11
C GLU A 64 -64.63 5.08 27.97
N ASN A 65 -64.03 5.81 28.92
CA ASN A 65 -62.58 6.01 28.95
C ASN A 65 -61.82 4.69 29.11
N PHE A 66 -62.33 3.76 29.92
CA PHE A 66 -61.74 2.43 30.09
C PHE A 66 -61.84 1.61 28.80
N GLU A 67 -62.99 1.60 28.13
CA GLU A 67 -63.18 0.89 26.86
C GLU A 67 -62.28 1.44 25.74
N ILE A 68 -62.15 2.76 25.65
CA ILE A 68 -61.23 3.42 24.71
C ILE A 68 -59.79 3.05 25.04
N ALA A 69 -59.39 3.11 26.31
CA ALA A 69 -58.05 2.74 26.74
C ALA A 69 -57.73 1.27 26.45
N GLU A 70 -58.66 0.36 26.70
CA GLU A 70 -58.52 -1.07 26.38
C GLU A 70 -58.43 -1.33 24.87
N TYR A 71 -59.25 -0.64 24.07
CA TYR A 71 -59.15 -0.71 22.61
C TYR A 71 -57.78 -0.21 22.13
N MET A 72 -57.32 0.95 22.61
CA MET A 72 -56.00 1.49 22.27
C MET A 72 -54.88 0.56 22.70
N ARG A 73 -54.99 -0.08 23.88
CA ARG A 73 -54.00 -1.06 24.36
C ARG A 73 -53.93 -2.28 23.45
N LYS A 74 -55.07 -2.83 23.04
CA LYS A 74 -55.14 -3.97 22.10
C LYS A 74 -54.58 -3.61 20.73
N GLU A 75 -54.90 -2.42 20.22
CA GLU A 75 -54.38 -1.93 18.94
C GLU A 75 -52.87 -1.68 19.00
N LEU A 76 -52.36 -1.13 20.10
CA LEU A 76 -50.92 -0.96 20.33
C LEU A 76 -50.21 -2.31 20.35
N LEU A 77 -50.71 -3.29 21.10
CA LEU A 77 -50.14 -4.65 21.14
C LEU A 77 -50.16 -5.31 19.76
N HIS A 78 -51.25 -5.18 19.01
CA HIS A 78 -51.33 -5.71 17.65
C HIS A 78 -50.30 -5.07 16.70
N LYS A 79 -50.13 -3.74 16.77
CA LYS A 79 -49.10 -3.02 16.00
C LYS A 79 -47.69 -3.36 16.46
N GLU A 80 -47.48 -3.60 17.75
CA GLU A 80 -46.20 -4.09 18.29
C GLU A 80 -45.87 -5.48 17.74
N ASP A 81 -46.83 -6.41 17.73
CA ASP A 81 -46.67 -7.74 17.13
C ASP A 81 -46.32 -7.65 15.63
N ILE A 82 -47.02 -6.79 14.88
CA ILE A 82 -46.71 -6.55 13.47
C ILE A 82 -45.30 -5.98 13.30
N ASN A 83 -44.90 -5.02 14.14
CA ASN A 83 -43.56 -4.44 14.10
C ASN A 83 -42.47 -5.48 14.41
N VAL A 84 -42.70 -6.37 15.37
CA VAL A 84 -41.75 -7.45 15.70
C VAL A 84 -41.64 -8.42 14.53
N ARG A 85 -42.77 -8.86 13.93
CA ARG A 85 -42.77 -9.77 12.78
C ARG A 85 -42.10 -9.16 11.56
N THR A 86 -42.39 -7.90 11.25
CA THR A 86 -41.78 -7.19 10.12
C THR A 86 -40.28 -6.98 10.33
N ARG A 87 -39.83 -6.63 11.55
CA ARG A 87 -38.40 -6.55 11.88
C ARG A 87 -37.71 -7.91 11.77
N ALA A 88 -38.35 -8.99 12.24
CA ALA A 88 -37.81 -10.34 12.12
C ALA A 88 -37.70 -10.79 10.66
N ALA A 89 -38.72 -10.52 9.84
CA ALA A 89 -38.70 -10.81 8.40
C ALA A 89 -37.60 -10.02 7.69
N LEU A 90 -37.47 -8.72 7.97
CA LEU A 90 -36.42 -7.87 7.41
C LEU A 90 -35.03 -8.35 7.81
N SER A 91 -34.83 -8.74 9.08
CA SER A 91 -33.55 -9.30 9.54
C SER A 91 -33.24 -10.64 8.87
N GLY A 92 -34.25 -11.48 8.64
CA GLY A 92 -34.09 -12.75 7.92
C GLY A 92 -33.69 -12.53 6.47
N GLU A 93 -34.37 -11.64 5.75
CA GLU A 93 -34.07 -11.30 4.36
C GLU A 93 -32.67 -10.68 4.22
N GLN A 94 -32.26 -9.82 5.16
CA GLN A 94 -30.89 -9.28 5.22
C GLN A 94 -29.85 -10.38 5.41
N GLN A 95 -30.08 -11.33 6.33
CA GLN A 95 -29.17 -12.45 6.52
C GLN A 95 -29.09 -13.35 5.28
N HIS A 96 -30.23 -13.66 4.66
CA HIS A 96 -30.27 -14.42 3.41
C HIS A 96 -29.46 -13.71 2.30
N ALA A 97 -29.70 -12.41 2.08
CA ALA A 97 -28.96 -11.63 1.09
C ALA A 97 -27.45 -11.59 1.38
N VAL A 98 -27.04 -11.49 2.65
CA VAL A 98 -25.61 -11.56 3.04
C VAL A 98 -25.03 -12.94 2.76
N THR A 99 -25.74 -14.02 3.06
CA THR A 99 -25.27 -15.39 2.79
C THR A 99 -25.18 -15.69 1.29
N GLU A 100 -26.17 -15.26 0.50
CA GLU A 100 -26.15 -15.39 -0.96
C GLU A 100 -25.03 -14.56 -1.60
N MET A 101 -24.83 -13.33 -1.13
CA MET A 101 -23.72 -12.49 -1.58
C MET A 101 -22.37 -13.11 -1.21
N ALA A 102 -22.23 -13.68 -0.01
CA ALA A 102 -21.02 -14.38 0.41
C ALA A 102 -20.75 -15.62 -0.44
N ALA A 103 -21.77 -16.44 -0.70
CA ALA A 103 -21.68 -17.62 -1.56
C ALA A 103 -21.33 -17.23 -3.01
N ALA A 104 -21.97 -16.21 -3.57
CA ALA A 104 -21.68 -15.70 -4.91
C ALA A 104 -20.24 -15.16 -5.01
N LYS A 105 -19.75 -14.44 -3.99
CA LYS A 105 -18.35 -13.99 -3.91
C LYS A 105 -17.37 -15.14 -3.84
N GLN A 106 -17.64 -16.16 -3.02
CA GLN A 106 -16.79 -17.34 -2.93
C GLN A 106 -16.76 -18.11 -4.25
N GLN A 107 -17.90 -18.27 -4.93
CA GLN A 107 -17.97 -18.92 -6.23
C GLN A 107 -17.23 -18.11 -7.31
N ALA A 108 -17.37 -16.78 -7.32
CA ALA A 108 -16.61 -15.92 -8.22
C ALA A 108 -15.10 -16.04 -7.98
N HIS A 109 -14.66 -16.03 -6.72
CA HIS A 109 -13.26 -16.20 -6.37
C HIS A 109 -12.73 -17.59 -6.78
N ALA A 110 -13.50 -18.66 -6.58
CA ALA A 110 -13.12 -20.01 -7.00
C ALA A 110 -13.02 -20.12 -8.53
N ASN A 111 -13.95 -19.50 -9.27
CA ASN A 111 -13.91 -19.45 -10.73
C ASN A 111 -12.70 -18.66 -11.24
N GLU A 112 -12.38 -17.53 -10.60
CA GLU A 112 -11.21 -16.72 -10.92
C GLU A 112 -9.91 -17.50 -10.68
N GLN A 113 -9.76 -18.16 -9.53
CA GLN A 113 -8.61 -19.02 -9.24
C GLN A 113 -8.48 -20.16 -10.24
N ARG A 114 -9.59 -20.81 -10.62
CA ARG A 114 -9.57 -21.87 -11.62
C ARG A 114 -9.11 -21.34 -12.97
N LEU A 115 -9.67 -20.22 -13.43
CA LEU A 115 -9.29 -19.59 -14.70
C LEU A 115 -7.82 -19.15 -14.69
N GLN A 116 -7.34 -18.59 -13.58
CA GLN A 116 -5.92 -18.24 -13.41
C GLN A 116 -5.03 -19.49 -13.48
N SER A 117 -5.40 -20.59 -12.82
CA SER A 117 -4.63 -21.84 -12.87
C SER A 117 -4.61 -22.43 -14.29
N GLU A 118 -5.72 -22.41 -15.01
CA GLU A 118 -5.79 -22.87 -16.41
C GLU A 118 -4.97 -21.98 -17.34
N ALA A 119 -5.00 -20.65 -17.13
CA ALA A 119 -4.21 -19.71 -17.91
C ALA A 119 -2.71 -19.92 -17.67
N ASN A 120 -2.28 -20.04 -16.41
CA ASN A 120 -0.89 -20.29 -16.05
C ASN A 120 -0.38 -21.61 -16.64
N LEU A 121 -1.18 -22.69 -16.59
CA LEU A 121 -0.82 -23.97 -17.21
C LEU A 121 -0.65 -23.83 -18.73
N ARG A 122 -1.56 -23.14 -19.41
CA ARG A 122 -1.45 -22.88 -20.86
C ARG A 122 -0.24 -22.01 -21.20
N GLU A 123 0.08 -21.02 -20.37
CA GLU A 123 1.28 -20.21 -20.54
C GLU A 123 2.55 -21.05 -20.39
N GLU A 124 2.60 -21.94 -19.39
CA GLU A 124 3.72 -22.87 -19.22
C GLU A 124 3.85 -23.85 -20.40
N GLU A 125 2.74 -24.37 -20.91
CA GLU A 125 2.72 -25.25 -22.10
C GLU A 125 3.27 -24.53 -23.34
N LEU A 126 2.74 -23.33 -23.64
CA LEU A 126 3.21 -22.52 -24.77
C LEU A 126 4.68 -22.10 -24.61
N ALA A 127 5.12 -21.80 -23.38
CA ALA A 127 6.51 -21.47 -23.11
C ALA A 127 7.45 -22.65 -23.41
N ARG A 128 7.04 -23.88 -23.04
CA ARG A 128 7.79 -25.11 -23.39
C ARG A 128 7.84 -25.32 -24.90
N GLU A 129 6.70 -25.18 -25.59
CA GLU A 129 6.66 -25.29 -27.06
C GLU A 129 7.58 -24.27 -27.75
N ILE A 130 7.62 -23.04 -27.25
CA ILE A 130 8.52 -22.00 -27.77
C ILE A 130 10.00 -22.38 -27.58
N ILE A 131 10.35 -22.99 -26.44
CA ILE A 131 11.72 -23.46 -26.19
C ILE A 131 12.08 -24.58 -27.17
N ASP A 132 11.21 -25.59 -27.31
CA ASP A 132 11.42 -26.72 -28.22
C ASP A 132 11.57 -26.24 -29.67
N LEU A 133 10.75 -25.30 -30.12
CA LEU A 133 10.83 -24.71 -31.46
C LEU A 133 12.12 -23.91 -31.65
N LYS A 134 12.58 -23.17 -30.64
CA LYS A 134 13.86 -22.44 -30.69
C LYS A 134 15.04 -23.40 -30.82
N GLU A 135 15.02 -24.51 -30.07
CA GLU A 135 16.06 -25.55 -30.16
C GLU A 135 16.07 -26.19 -31.56
N GLN A 136 14.90 -26.53 -32.10
CA GLN A 136 14.79 -27.07 -33.47
C GLN A 136 15.33 -26.08 -34.51
N VAL A 137 15.03 -24.79 -34.38
CA VAL A 137 15.56 -23.76 -35.28
C VAL A 137 17.08 -23.66 -35.17
N ALA A 138 17.65 -23.72 -33.95
CA ALA A 138 19.08 -23.70 -33.74
C ALA A 138 19.77 -24.89 -34.44
N VAL A 139 19.21 -26.10 -34.30
CA VAL A 139 19.72 -27.30 -34.98
C VAL A 139 19.67 -27.15 -36.50
N VAL A 140 18.59 -26.59 -37.05
CA VAL A 140 18.47 -26.35 -38.50
C VAL A 140 19.50 -25.33 -38.99
N LEU A 141 19.76 -24.26 -38.21
CA LEU A 141 20.77 -23.26 -38.56
C LEU A 141 22.18 -23.85 -38.55
N GLU A 142 22.51 -24.67 -37.55
CA GLU A 142 23.78 -25.39 -37.52
C GLU A 142 23.92 -26.34 -38.72
N TYR A 143 22.86 -27.08 -39.06
CA TYR A 143 22.87 -27.94 -40.23
C TYR A 143 23.11 -27.15 -41.52
N LYS A 144 22.46 -25.99 -41.68
CA LYS A 144 22.68 -25.09 -42.83
C LYS A 144 24.12 -24.60 -42.90
N ALA A 145 24.71 -24.19 -41.77
CA ALA A 145 26.10 -23.74 -41.73
C ALA A 145 27.08 -24.87 -42.09
N LYS A 146 26.90 -26.07 -41.51
CA LYS A 146 27.69 -27.26 -41.84
C LYS A 146 27.55 -27.65 -43.30
N ARG A 147 26.33 -27.60 -43.85
CA ARG A 147 26.07 -27.89 -45.25
C ARG A 147 26.78 -26.90 -46.18
N GLN A 148 26.71 -25.61 -45.89
CA GLN A 148 27.39 -24.58 -46.69
C GLN A 148 28.91 -24.78 -46.67
N TYR A 149 29.49 -25.03 -45.49
CA TYR A 149 30.92 -25.33 -45.35
C TYR A 149 31.34 -26.51 -46.24
N VAL A 150 30.57 -27.60 -46.21
CA VAL A 150 30.82 -28.79 -47.04
C VAL A 150 30.65 -28.48 -48.52
N GLU A 151 29.63 -27.71 -48.92
CA GLU A 151 29.42 -27.27 -50.31
C GLU A 151 30.60 -26.42 -50.82
N ASP A 152 31.12 -25.51 -49.99
CA ASP A 152 32.28 -24.67 -50.31
C ASP A 152 33.57 -25.50 -50.44
N GLU A 153 33.82 -26.45 -49.54
CA GLU A 153 34.94 -27.39 -49.65
C GLU A 153 34.85 -28.26 -50.91
N PHE A 154 33.65 -28.76 -51.24
CA PHE A 154 33.44 -29.51 -52.48
C PHE A 154 33.69 -28.64 -53.72
N ALA A 155 33.30 -27.37 -53.71
CA ALA A 155 33.58 -26.45 -54.80
C ALA A 155 35.09 -26.19 -54.96
N ALA A 156 35.82 -26.00 -53.85
CA ALA A 156 37.27 -25.82 -53.86
C ALA A 156 37.99 -27.08 -54.38
N LEU A 157 37.61 -28.27 -53.91
CA LEU A 157 38.18 -29.54 -54.40
C LEU A 157 37.90 -29.77 -55.88
N ARG A 158 36.70 -29.39 -56.38
CA ARG A 158 36.39 -29.46 -57.81
C ARG A 158 37.29 -28.53 -58.63
N GLN A 159 37.51 -27.30 -58.17
CA GLN A 159 38.43 -26.38 -58.83
C GLN A 159 39.86 -26.91 -58.84
N GLU A 160 40.32 -27.51 -57.74
CA GLU A 160 41.66 -28.10 -57.64
C GLU A 160 41.83 -29.31 -58.57
N ILE A 161 40.82 -30.18 -58.67
CA ILE A 161 40.82 -31.29 -59.62
C ILE A 161 40.91 -30.79 -61.06
N GLU A 162 40.15 -29.76 -61.43
CA GLU A 162 40.22 -29.16 -62.77
C GLU A 162 41.58 -28.50 -63.03
N ARG A 163 42.16 -27.82 -62.03
CA ARG A 163 43.51 -27.26 -62.11
C ARG A 163 44.55 -28.35 -62.38
N LEU A 164 44.54 -29.42 -61.58
CA LEU A 164 45.47 -30.55 -61.72
C LEU A 164 45.29 -31.30 -63.05
N ARG A 165 44.05 -31.46 -63.52
CA ARG A 165 43.76 -32.02 -64.84
C ARG A 165 44.36 -31.15 -65.95
N GLY A 166 44.22 -29.82 -65.84
CA GLY A 166 44.83 -28.87 -66.76
C GLY A 166 46.36 -28.96 -66.78
N GLU A 167 47.00 -29.04 -65.61
CA GLU A 167 48.45 -29.20 -65.49
C GLU A 167 48.94 -30.53 -66.06
N LEU A 168 48.26 -31.63 -65.76
CA LEU A 168 48.59 -32.95 -66.29
C LEU A 168 48.45 -32.99 -67.82
N ALA A 169 47.40 -32.37 -68.37
CA ALA A 169 47.21 -32.26 -69.81
C ALA A 169 48.32 -31.44 -70.48
N LEU A 170 48.79 -30.35 -69.85
CA LEU A 170 49.92 -29.57 -70.34
C LEU A 170 51.22 -30.38 -70.28
N GLN A 171 51.48 -31.08 -69.17
CA GLN A 171 52.65 -31.96 -69.03
C GLN A 171 52.65 -33.08 -70.07
N ALA A 172 51.49 -33.70 -70.33
CA ALA A 172 51.34 -34.72 -71.37
C ALA A 172 51.74 -34.18 -72.74
N LYS A 173 51.29 -32.98 -73.14
CA LYS A 173 51.70 -32.32 -74.39
C LYS A 173 53.20 -32.03 -74.45
N VAL A 174 53.79 -31.56 -73.35
CA VAL A 174 55.23 -31.30 -73.27
C VAL A 174 56.05 -32.60 -73.37
N LEU A 175 55.57 -33.69 -72.79
CA LEU A 175 56.22 -34.99 -72.93
C LEU A 175 56.07 -35.54 -74.34
N GLU A 176 54.87 -35.46 -74.92
CA GLU A 176 54.60 -35.90 -76.29
C GLU A 176 55.53 -35.20 -77.29
N THR A 177 55.67 -33.88 -77.20
CA THR A 177 56.62 -33.11 -78.04
C THR A 177 58.08 -33.57 -77.84
N LYS A 178 58.53 -33.75 -76.59
CA LYS A 178 59.88 -34.27 -76.30
C LYS A 178 60.10 -35.70 -76.82
N TYR A 179 59.10 -36.57 -76.74
CA TYR A 179 59.18 -37.94 -77.27
C TYR A 179 59.26 -37.93 -78.79
N LEU A 180 58.45 -37.08 -79.46
CA LEU A 180 58.51 -36.89 -80.90
C LEU A 180 59.89 -36.37 -81.34
N GLU A 181 60.45 -35.38 -80.64
CA GLU A 181 61.79 -34.86 -80.91
C GLU A 181 62.89 -35.92 -80.74
N ARG A 182 62.85 -36.70 -79.64
CA ARG A 182 63.82 -37.78 -79.39
C ARG A 182 63.69 -38.90 -80.41
N ALA A 183 62.47 -39.30 -80.75
CA ALA A 183 62.21 -40.31 -81.77
C ALA A 183 62.76 -39.86 -83.14
N ALA A 184 62.60 -38.58 -83.50
CA ALA A 184 63.16 -38.01 -84.72
C ALA A 184 64.71 -38.03 -84.70
N ARG A 185 65.34 -37.65 -83.58
CA ARG A 185 66.81 -37.70 -83.43
C ARG A 185 67.36 -39.13 -83.52
N LEU A 186 66.70 -40.07 -82.85
CA LEU A 186 67.13 -41.47 -82.84
C LEU A 186 67.00 -42.11 -84.21
N LYS A 187 65.89 -41.85 -84.92
CA LYS A 187 65.72 -42.29 -86.33
C LYS A 187 66.87 -41.78 -87.21
N LYS A 188 67.20 -40.49 -87.11
CA LYS A 188 68.31 -39.90 -87.86
C LYS A 188 69.66 -40.56 -87.54
N SER A 189 69.95 -40.81 -86.26
CA SER A 189 71.21 -41.46 -85.86
C SER A 189 71.29 -42.92 -86.31
N HIS A 190 70.18 -43.67 -86.27
CA HIS A 190 70.15 -45.04 -86.78
C HIS A 190 70.30 -45.07 -88.31
N GLU A 191 69.72 -44.12 -89.04
CA GLU A 191 69.96 -43.97 -90.47
C GLU A 191 71.46 -43.75 -90.74
N GLU A 192 72.12 -42.85 -90.01
CA GLU A 192 73.57 -42.60 -90.12
C GLU A 192 74.42 -43.85 -89.76
N GLN A 193 74.07 -44.58 -88.70
CA GLN A 193 74.77 -45.79 -88.28
C GLN A 193 74.61 -46.94 -89.28
N ILE A 194 73.42 -47.12 -89.85
CA ILE A 194 73.17 -48.12 -90.90
C ILE A 194 74.06 -47.83 -92.12
N GLU A 195 74.24 -46.57 -92.48
CA GLU A 195 75.16 -46.19 -93.56
C GLU A 195 76.63 -46.43 -93.22
N ALA A 196 77.05 -46.15 -91.98
CA ALA A 196 78.42 -46.39 -91.54
C ALA A 196 78.76 -47.89 -91.46
N LEU A 197 77.84 -48.71 -90.91
CA LEU A 197 78.02 -50.16 -90.81
C LEU A 197 78.08 -50.84 -92.18
N LYS A 198 77.32 -50.34 -93.17
CA LYS A 198 77.45 -50.80 -94.55
C LYS A 198 78.89 -50.63 -95.08
N ARG A 199 79.56 -49.52 -94.74
CA ARG A 199 80.95 -49.23 -95.17
C ARG A 199 82.00 -50.03 -94.39
N THR A 200 81.80 -50.26 -93.10
CA THR A 200 82.77 -51.00 -92.29
C THR A 200 82.63 -52.52 -92.46
N ALA A 201 81.43 -53.04 -92.69
CA ALA A 201 81.23 -54.47 -93.00
C ALA A 201 81.90 -54.89 -94.33
N GLU A 202 82.06 -53.95 -95.26
CA GLU A 202 82.84 -54.16 -96.48
C GLU A 202 84.36 -54.27 -96.21
N LEU A 203 84.85 -53.66 -95.12
CA LEU A 203 86.28 -53.61 -94.76
C LEU A 203 86.69 -54.69 -93.75
N ASP A 204 85.84 -54.97 -92.74
CA ASP A 204 86.13 -55.94 -91.68
C ASP A 204 85.99 -57.41 -92.13
N ALA A 205 85.38 -57.68 -93.30
CA ALA A 205 85.43 -59.00 -93.92
C ALA A 205 86.86 -59.43 -94.30
N GLU A 206 87.80 -58.49 -94.35
CA GLU A 206 89.15 -58.71 -94.87
C GLU A 206 90.21 -59.02 -93.78
N GLU A 207 90.05 -58.56 -92.54
CA GLU A 207 91.17 -58.55 -91.57
C GLU A 207 90.99 -59.41 -90.30
N ARG A 208 89.82 -60.01 -90.07
CA ARG A 208 89.46 -60.59 -88.76
C ARG A 208 89.71 -62.09 -88.59
N THR A 209 90.68 -62.68 -89.28
CA THR A 209 91.09 -64.07 -89.06
C THR A 209 92.36 -64.11 -88.20
N ASP A 210 92.19 -64.41 -86.92
CA ASP A 210 92.94 -65.47 -86.21
C ASP A 210 93.81 -65.10 -84.99
N ALA A 211 94.48 -63.96 -84.87
CA ALA A 211 95.54 -63.85 -83.83
C ALA A 211 95.20 -63.11 -82.51
N SER A 212 94.14 -62.31 -82.45
CA SER A 212 93.81 -61.46 -81.29
C SER A 212 93.09 -62.20 -80.14
N ILE A 213 92.51 -63.36 -80.45
CA ILE A 213 91.48 -64.01 -79.63
C ILE A 213 92.06 -64.58 -78.31
N GLN A 214 93.29 -65.07 -78.32
CA GLN A 214 93.81 -65.89 -77.23
C GLN A 214 94.33 -65.09 -76.01
N ARG A 215 94.98 -63.93 -76.20
CA ARG A 215 95.48 -63.09 -75.08
C ARG A 215 94.38 -62.30 -74.36
N ILE A 216 93.29 -62.00 -75.06
CA ILE A 216 92.12 -61.32 -74.50
C ILE A 216 91.43 -62.19 -73.44
N ILE A 217 91.43 -63.52 -73.61
CA ILE A 217 90.68 -64.44 -72.75
C ILE A 217 91.24 -64.49 -71.31
N THR A 218 92.55 -64.45 -71.13
CA THR A 218 93.17 -64.59 -69.79
C THR A 218 93.05 -63.32 -68.96
N GLN A 219 93.24 -62.15 -69.57
CA GLN A 219 93.07 -60.85 -68.91
C GLN A 219 91.60 -60.58 -68.54
N ASN A 220 90.66 -61.08 -69.35
CA ASN A 220 89.23 -60.99 -69.04
C ASN A 220 88.88 -61.70 -67.73
N LYS A 221 89.49 -62.86 -67.42
CA LYS A 221 89.19 -63.60 -66.19
C LYS A 221 89.51 -62.81 -64.92
N ASN A 222 90.72 -62.27 -64.81
CA ASN A 222 91.12 -61.51 -63.62
C ASN A 222 90.28 -60.24 -63.43
N LEU A 223 89.95 -59.55 -64.52
CA LEU A 223 89.05 -58.39 -64.47
C LEU A 223 87.62 -58.79 -64.04
N THR A 224 87.19 -60.02 -64.31
CA THR A 224 85.87 -60.52 -63.91
C THR A 224 85.78 -60.71 -62.39
N ASP A 225 86.84 -61.25 -61.78
CA ASP A 225 86.88 -61.49 -60.33
C ASP A 225 86.94 -60.17 -59.53
N GLU A 226 87.71 -59.19 -59.99
CA GLU A 226 87.76 -57.84 -59.38
C GLU A 226 86.41 -57.11 -59.56
N LEU A 227 85.75 -57.26 -60.71
CA LEU A 227 84.39 -56.75 -60.90
C LEU A 227 83.41 -57.38 -59.91
N ALA A 228 83.52 -58.68 -59.64
CA ALA A 228 82.60 -59.37 -58.74
C ALA A 228 82.65 -58.81 -57.31
N VAL A 229 83.86 -58.54 -56.79
CA VAL A 229 84.03 -57.92 -55.46
C VAL A 229 83.49 -56.48 -55.45
N HIS A 230 83.75 -55.70 -56.51
CA HIS A 230 83.19 -54.35 -56.61
C HIS A 230 81.66 -54.36 -56.68
N VAL A 231 81.06 -55.31 -57.40
CA VAL A 231 79.60 -55.50 -57.43
C VAL A 231 79.06 -55.75 -56.03
N GLU A 232 79.64 -56.67 -55.26
CA GLU A 232 79.21 -56.97 -53.90
C GLU A 232 79.29 -55.75 -52.96
N VAL A 233 80.38 -54.98 -53.01
CA VAL A 233 80.51 -53.74 -52.22
C VAL A 233 79.51 -52.67 -52.66
N THR A 234 79.27 -52.52 -53.97
CA THR A 234 78.23 -51.59 -54.45
C THR A 234 76.82 -52.04 -54.06
N GLU A 235 76.55 -53.34 -54.01
CA GLU A 235 75.28 -53.87 -53.51
C GLU A 235 75.10 -53.63 -52.01
N GLY A 236 76.15 -53.79 -51.21
CA GLY A 236 76.14 -53.44 -49.78
C GLY A 236 75.85 -51.95 -49.55
N LEU A 237 76.63 -51.08 -50.21
CA LEU A 237 76.46 -49.63 -50.09
C LEU A 237 75.09 -49.15 -50.62
N THR A 238 74.54 -49.79 -51.65
CA THR A 238 73.20 -49.45 -52.16
C THR A 238 72.10 -49.88 -51.20
N LYS A 239 72.25 -51.01 -50.47
CA LYS A 239 71.32 -51.40 -49.40
C LYS A 239 71.33 -50.37 -48.27
N ASP A 240 72.50 -50.00 -47.75
CA ASP A 240 72.63 -49.01 -46.68
C ASP A 240 72.07 -47.64 -47.10
N LEU A 241 72.36 -47.20 -48.34
CA LEU A 241 71.80 -45.97 -48.91
C LEU A 241 70.26 -46.03 -48.93
N ASN A 242 69.68 -47.17 -49.30
CA ASN A 242 68.23 -47.35 -49.34
C ASN A 242 67.60 -47.33 -47.95
N GLU A 243 68.24 -47.96 -46.96
CA GLU A 243 67.80 -47.97 -45.56
C GLU A 243 67.82 -46.55 -44.97
N VAL A 244 68.94 -45.84 -45.08
CA VAL A 244 69.06 -44.44 -44.62
C VAL A 244 68.08 -43.53 -45.36
N ALA A 245 67.87 -43.73 -46.66
CA ALA A 245 66.90 -42.97 -47.43
C ALA A 245 65.45 -43.25 -46.99
N ALA A 246 65.13 -44.47 -46.54
CA ALA A 246 63.83 -44.83 -46.00
C ALA A 246 63.61 -44.18 -44.62
N GLU A 247 64.61 -44.21 -43.74
CA GLU A 247 64.56 -43.55 -42.44
C GLU A 247 64.43 -42.04 -42.56
N ARG A 248 65.20 -41.42 -43.44
CA ARG A 248 65.07 -39.98 -43.74
C ARG A 248 63.65 -39.63 -44.19
N ARG A 249 63.07 -40.44 -45.09
CA ARG A 249 61.68 -40.26 -45.55
C ARG A 249 60.66 -40.44 -44.41
N ARG A 250 60.92 -41.34 -43.47
CA ARG A 250 60.07 -41.53 -42.28
C ARG A 250 60.16 -40.32 -41.35
N LEU A 251 61.37 -39.93 -40.94
CA LEU A 251 61.59 -38.80 -40.04
C LEU A 251 61.07 -37.49 -40.64
N GLN A 252 61.18 -37.29 -41.95
CA GLN A 252 60.63 -36.12 -42.63
C GLN A 252 59.09 -36.07 -42.57
N ARG A 253 58.42 -37.23 -42.68
CA ARG A 253 56.96 -37.32 -42.48
C ARG A 253 56.59 -37.02 -41.03
N ASP A 254 57.31 -37.60 -40.09
CA ASP A 254 57.04 -37.40 -38.66
C ASP A 254 57.26 -35.94 -38.24
N LEU A 255 58.34 -35.30 -38.70
CA LEU A 255 58.59 -33.87 -38.49
C LEU A 255 57.48 -33.00 -39.07
N LYS A 256 57.02 -33.31 -40.30
CA LYS A 256 55.93 -32.56 -40.92
C LYS A 256 54.65 -32.66 -40.07
N ILE A 257 54.25 -33.87 -39.69
CA ILE A 257 53.07 -34.10 -38.84
C ILE A 257 53.21 -33.37 -37.50
N LYS A 258 54.38 -33.44 -36.85
CA LYS A 258 54.63 -32.74 -35.59
C LYS A 258 54.52 -31.22 -35.74
N SER A 259 55.10 -30.66 -36.80
CA SER A 259 54.99 -29.22 -37.08
C SER A 259 53.55 -28.78 -37.34
N GLU A 260 52.76 -29.57 -38.06
CA GLU A 260 51.34 -29.28 -38.33
C GLU A 260 50.51 -29.33 -37.03
N VAL A 261 50.76 -30.31 -36.16
CA VAL A 261 50.09 -30.43 -34.85
C VAL A 261 50.46 -29.26 -33.94
N GLU A 262 51.73 -28.87 -33.87
CA GLU A 262 52.19 -27.72 -33.09
C GLU A 262 51.53 -26.42 -33.57
N GLN A 263 51.46 -26.22 -34.89
CA GLN A 263 50.75 -25.07 -35.48
C GLN A 263 49.26 -25.08 -35.11
N GLN A 264 48.59 -26.22 -35.21
CA GLN A 264 47.17 -26.33 -34.84
C GLN A 264 46.95 -26.08 -33.34
N MET A 265 47.82 -26.60 -32.47
CA MET A 265 47.75 -26.34 -31.04
C MET A 265 48.01 -24.87 -30.72
N ALA A 266 48.95 -24.21 -31.40
CA ALA A 266 49.19 -22.79 -31.25
C ALA A 266 47.97 -21.95 -31.69
N ILE A 267 47.36 -22.28 -32.82
CA ILE A 267 46.14 -21.61 -33.32
C ILE A 267 44.98 -21.81 -32.35
N ARG A 268 44.72 -23.06 -31.91
CA ARG A 268 43.67 -23.36 -30.92
C ARG A 268 43.91 -22.65 -29.60
N GLY A 269 45.16 -22.64 -29.12
CA GLY A 269 45.56 -21.92 -27.90
C GLY A 269 45.34 -20.41 -28.02
N ALA A 270 45.68 -19.81 -29.17
CA ALA A 270 45.45 -18.39 -29.43
C ALA A 270 43.95 -18.03 -29.46
N LEU A 271 43.12 -18.87 -30.09
CA LEU A 271 41.67 -18.68 -30.12
C LEU A 271 41.04 -18.85 -28.74
N GLN A 272 41.43 -19.89 -27.99
CA GLN A 272 40.97 -20.10 -26.62
C GLN A 272 41.39 -18.94 -25.72
N ALA A 273 42.63 -18.43 -25.84
CA ALA A 273 43.08 -17.27 -25.09
C ALA A 273 42.29 -15.99 -25.41
N ARG A 274 41.86 -15.81 -26.67
CA ARG A 274 40.97 -14.69 -27.05
C ARG A 274 39.58 -14.84 -26.44
N SER A 275 38.98 -16.02 -26.57
CA SER A 275 37.66 -16.30 -25.98
C SER A 275 37.67 -16.16 -24.45
N LEU A 276 38.74 -16.62 -23.79
CA LEU A 276 38.93 -16.41 -22.35
C LEU A 276 39.06 -14.92 -22.02
N LYS A 277 39.82 -14.14 -22.79
CA LYS A 277 39.93 -12.68 -22.59
C LYS A 277 38.57 -12.00 -22.75
N GLU A 278 37.82 -12.32 -23.80
CA GLU A 278 36.46 -11.80 -24.02
C GLU A 278 35.54 -12.16 -22.85
N GLY A 279 35.57 -13.42 -22.40
CA GLY A 279 34.85 -13.87 -21.21
C GLY A 279 35.24 -13.10 -19.94
N THR A 280 36.54 -12.88 -19.71
CA THR A 280 37.00 -12.11 -18.53
C THR A 280 36.57 -10.64 -18.58
N VAL A 281 36.52 -10.02 -19.76
CA VAL A 281 36.02 -8.65 -19.92
C VAL A 281 34.52 -8.58 -19.68
N GLN A 282 33.75 -9.57 -20.14
CA GLN A 282 32.33 -9.67 -19.86
C GLN A 282 32.05 -9.92 -18.37
N MET A 283 32.82 -10.80 -17.72
CA MET A 283 32.70 -11.00 -16.27
C MET A 283 32.99 -9.71 -15.51
N ALA A 284 34.07 -9.00 -15.86
CA ALA A 284 34.42 -7.74 -15.23
C ALA A 284 33.36 -6.64 -15.46
N SER A 285 32.71 -6.60 -16.63
CA SER A 285 31.62 -5.64 -16.89
C SER A 285 30.35 -5.99 -16.11
N LEU A 286 29.99 -7.27 -16.01
CA LEU A 286 28.87 -7.74 -15.20
C LEU A 286 29.11 -7.50 -13.71
N GLU A 287 30.31 -7.80 -13.21
CA GLU A 287 30.71 -7.50 -11.83
C GLU A 287 30.66 -6.00 -11.55
N GLY A 288 31.13 -5.16 -12.48
CA GLY A 288 31.03 -3.70 -12.39
C GLY A 288 29.58 -3.21 -12.36
N ASN A 289 28.71 -3.77 -13.20
CA ASN A 289 27.28 -3.44 -13.20
C ASN A 289 26.60 -3.85 -11.89
N ILE A 290 26.91 -5.04 -11.36
CA ILE A 290 26.39 -5.50 -10.07
C ILE A 290 26.88 -4.59 -8.95
N ALA A 291 28.16 -4.23 -8.93
CA ALA A 291 28.72 -3.31 -7.94
C ALA A 291 28.05 -1.93 -7.98
N ALA A 292 27.79 -1.40 -9.19
CA ALA A 292 27.07 -0.13 -9.36
C ALA A 292 25.63 -0.21 -8.85
N ILE A 293 24.91 -1.30 -9.16
CA ILE A 293 23.55 -1.54 -8.68
C ILE A 293 23.54 -1.64 -7.14
N LEU A 294 24.44 -2.43 -6.56
CA LEU A 294 24.57 -2.55 -5.10
C LEU A 294 24.85 -1.19 -4.44
N SER A 295 25.75 -0.39 -5.01
CA SER A 295 26.02 0.96 -4.51
C SER A 295 24.80 1.88 -4.61
N SER A 296 24.00 1.77 -5.67
CA SER A 296 22.77 2.55 -5.81
C SER A 296 21.71 2.15 -4.79
N PHE A 297 21.57 0.85 -4.52
CA PHE A 297 20.67 0.35 -3.48
C PHE A 297 21.12 0.74 -2.07
N ASP A 298 22.42 0.72 -1.78
CA ASP A 298 22.93 1.18 -0.49
C ASP A 298 22.73 2.69 -0.30
N ALA A 299 22.89 3.49 -1.36
CA ALA A 299 22.62 4.92 -1.34
C ALA A 299 21.12 5.20 -1.11
N GLU A 300 20.23 4.55 -1.86
CA GLU A 300 18.78 4.67 -1.69
C GLU A 300 18.34 4.21 -0.30
N ARG A 301 18.90 3.10 0.19
CA ARG A 301 18.66 2.63 1.56
C ARG A 301 19.10 3.69 2.57
N SER A 302 20.31 4.23 2.47
CA SER A 302 20.78 5.28 3.39
C SER A 302 19.87 6.52 3.36
N GLU A 303 19.40 6.94 2.19
CA GLU A 303 18.48 8.06 2.04
C GLU A 303 17.11 7.77 2.67
N LEU A 304 16.55 6.59 2.43
CA LEU A 304 15.29 6.16 3.03
C LEU A 304 15.39 6.07 4.56
N TRP A 305 16.49 5.53 5.09
CA TRP A 305 16.74 5.49 6.53
C TRP A 305 16.88 6.89 7.12
N ALA A 306 17.59 7.80 6.44
CA ALA A 306 17.71 9.19 6.88
C ALA A 306 16.36 9.92 6.86
N ARG A 307 15.59 9.77 5.78
CA ARG A 307 14.28 10.39 5.61
C ARG A 307 13.25 9.88 6.61
N THR A 308 13.17 8.57 6.80
CA THR A 308 12.26 7.97 7.79
C THR A 308 12.67 8.32 9.21
N GLY A 309 13.97 8.36 9.51
CA GLY A 309 14.50 8.84 10.79
C GLY A 309 14.11 10.29 11.06
N GLN A 310 14.26 11.17 10.07
CA GLN A 310 13.84 12.57 10.19
C GLN A 310 12.34 12.70 10.43
N GLN A 311 11.50 12.00 9.65
CA GLN A 311 10.05 12.00 9.82
C GLN A 311 9.61 11.50 11.20
N LEU A 312 10.31 10.48 11.74
CA LEU A 312 10.06 10.00 13.09
C LEU A 312 10.38 11.08 14.13
N MET A 313 11.54 11.74 14.01
CA MET A 313 11.92 12.82 14.93
C MET A 313 10.96 14.02 14.86
N GLU A 314 10.52 14.41 13.66
CA GLU A 314 9.53 15.48 13.47
C GLU A 314 8.19 15.12 14.11
N SER A 315 7.67 13.91 13.86
CA SER A 315 6.43 13.40 14.46
C SER A 315 6.53 13.29 15.98
N GLU A 316 7.65 12.80 16.52
CA GLU A 316 7.89 12.78 17.96
C GLU A 316 7.91 14.19 18.55
N GLY A 317 8.55 15.15 17.87
CA GLY A 317 8.54 16.56 18.23
C GLY A 317 7.13 17.13 18.30
N GLU A 318 6.31 16.91 17.28
CA GLU A 318 4.90 17.31 17.25
C GLU A 318 4.09 16.65 18.37
N GLN A 319 4.27 15.34 18.59
CA GLN A 319 3.60 14.63 19.68
C GLN A 319 3.94 15.22 21.05
N THR A 320 5.20 15.56 21.31
CA THR A 320 5.59 16.18 22.59
C THR A 320 4.98 17.58 22.73
N SER A 321 4.97 18.38 21.66
CA SER A 321 4.34 19.70 21.64
C SER A 321 2.83 19.63 21.90
N LEU A 322 2.12 18.74 21.19
CA LEU A 322 0.68 18.52 21.36
C LEU A 322 0.35 18.01 22.77
N ARG A 323 1.16 17.11 23.34
CA ARG A 323 0.99 16.65 24.74
C ARG A 323 1.15 17.80 25.73
N ARG A 324 2.11 18.71 25.52
CA ARG A 324 2.29 19.90 26.36
C ARG A 324 1.10 20.86 26.23
N LEU A 325 0.65 21.12 25.00
CA LEU A 325 -0.52 21.96 24.75
C LEU A 325 -1.79 21.40 25.40
N LEU A 326 -2.01 20.09 25.28
CA LEU A 326 -3.15 19.42 25.91
C LEU A 326 -3.10 19.58 27.44
N LYS A 327 -1.93 19.40 28.07
CA LYS A 327 -1.77 19.64 29.52
C LYS A 327 -2.14 21.07 29.91
N LEU A 328 -1.65 22.07 29.19
CA LEU A 328 -1.98 23.48 29.44
C LEU A 328 -3.47 23.75 29.26
N LYS A 329 -4.09 23.25 28.18
CA LYS A 329 -5.53 23.42 27.94
C LYS A 329 -6.39 22.73 29.00
N THR A 330 -6.00 21.55 29.46
CA THR A 330 -6.69 20.88 30.58
C THR A 330 -6.58 21.68 31.88
N GLN A 331 -5.43 22.30 32.15
CA GLN A 331 -5.24 23.16 33.31
C GLN A 331 -6.07 24.46 33.20
N GLU A 332 -6.09 25.10 32.04
CA GLU A 332 -6.95 26.27 31.77
C GLU A 332 -8.43 25.92 31.94
N LEU A 333 -8.88 24.77 31.43
CA LEU A 333 -10.26 24.30 31.61
C LEU A 333 -10.59 24.03 33.08
N ALA A 334 -9.65 23.50 33.87
CA ALA A 334 -9.82 23.32 35.30
C ALA A 334 -9.95 24.67 36.02
N ASN A 335 -9.12 25.65 35.66
CA ASN A 335 -9.18 27.01 36.20
C ASN A 335 -10.50 27.71 35.84
N ILE A 336 -10.95 27.61 34.59
CA ILE A 336 -12.25 28.16 34.15
C ILE A 336 -13.39 27.51 34.92
N ARG A 337 -13.33 26.18 35.12
CA ARG A 337 -14.35 25.46 35.92
C ARG A 337 -14.37 25.95 37.37
N HIS A 338 -13.20 26.13 37.98
CA HIS A 338 -13.09 26.67 39.34
C HIS A 338 -13.68 28.08 39.43
N LEU A 339 -13.29 28.97 38.52
CA LEU A 339 -13.80 30.33 38.48
C LEU A 339 -15.32 30.38 38.26
N ALA A 340 -15.85 29.53 37.38
CA ALA A 340 -17.29 29.41 37.18
C ALA A 340 -18.00 28.93 38.46
N GLN A 341 -17.40 27.98 39.20
CA GLN A 341 -17.90 27.53 40.50
C GLN A 341 -17.90 28.66 41.53
N GLU A 342 -16.82 29.44 41.61
CA GLU A 342 -16.73 30.62 42.49
C GLU A 342 -17.81 31.66 42.16
N VAL A 343 -17.98 32.00 40.88
CA VAL A 343 -19.03 32.94 40.43
C VAL A 343 -20.43 32.44 40.82
N LEU A 344 -20.69 31.14 40.68
CA LEU A 344 -21.96 30.55 41.13
C LEU A 344 -22.12 30.63 42.65
N SER A 345 -21.07 30.33 43.42
CA SER A 345 -21.11 30.46 44.89
C SER A 345 -21.35 31.89 45.35
N HIS A 346 -20.59 32.85 44.81
CA HIS A 346 -20.78 34.28 45.09
C HIS A 346 -22.19 34.74 44.71
N ARG A 347 -22.72 34.25 43.58
CA ARG A 347 -24.11 34.54 43.19
C ARG A 347 -25.10 33.97 44.20
N SER A 348 -24.93 32.72 44.65
CA SER A 348 -25.77 32.11 45.69
C SER A 348 -25.68 32.86 47.02
N ASP A 349 -24.50 33.35 47.39
CA ASP A 349 -24.27 34.17 48.58
C ASP A 349 -24.98 35.53 48.45
N VAL A 350 -24.93 36.17 47.29
CA VAL A 350 -25.68 37.40 47.01
C VAL A 350 -27.19 37.11 47.05
N GLU A 351 -27.67 36.04 46.44
CA GLU A 351 -29.08 35.66 46.46
C GLU A 351 -29.58 35.42 47.90
N THR A 352 -28.85 34.65 48.71
CA THR A 352 -29.17 34.42 50.13
C THR A 352 -29.11 35.71 50.94
N PHE A 353 -28.14 36.58 50.68
CA PHE A 353 -28.05 37.89 51.31
C PHE A 353 -29.23 38.81 50.96
N LEU A 354 -29.63 38.86 49.69
CA LEU A 354 -30.78 39.64 49.23
C LEU A 354 -32.07 39.10 49.86
N LEU A 355 -32.27 37.79 49.86
CA LEU A 355 -33.40 37.14 50.53
C LEU A 355 -33.44 37.44 52.03
N SER A 356 -32.30 37.34 52.71
CA SER A 356 -32.17 37.68 54.13
C SER A 356 -32.52 39.15 54.39
N SER A 357 -32.05 40.05 53.53
CA SER A 357 -32.30 41.49 53.67
C SER A 357 -33.76 41.84 53.38
N ILE A 358 -34.38 41.21 52.37
CA ILE A 358 -35.83 41.32 52.12
C ILE A 358 -36.63 40.81 53.31
N HIS A 359 -36.27 39.64 53.87
CA HIS A 359 -36.94 39.07 55.03
C HIS A 359 -36.79 39.97 56.27
N GLN A 360 -35.60 40.54 56.50
CA GLN A 360 -35.38 41.52 57.58
C GLN A 360 -36.27 42.75 57.42
N VAL A 361 -36.41 43.29 56.21
CA VAL A 361 -37.28 44.44 55.98
C VAL A 361 -38.76 44.07 56.05
N GLN A 362 -39.17 42.90 55.55
CA GLN A 362 -40.53 42.39 55.76
C GLN A 362 -40.84 42.28 57.25
N LYS A 363 -39.93 41.75 58.06
CA LYS A 363 -40.10 41.67 59.52
C LYS A 363 -40.19 43.05 60.16
N ALA A 364 -39.32 43.99 59.78
CA ALA A 364 -39.36 45.36 60.27
C ALA A 364 -40.64 46.10 59.82
N ALA A 365 -41.12 45.89 58.60
CA ALA A 365 -42.37 46.45 58.08
C ALA A 365 -43.60 45.85 58.77
N SER A 366 -43.59 44.56 59.09
CA SER A 366 -44.63 43.94 59.94
C SER A 366 -44.59 44.46 61.37
N GLN A 367 -43.40 44.72 61.93
CA GLN A 367 -43.23 45.36 63.24
C GLN A 367 -43.68 46.83 63.22
N ASP A 368 -43.37 47.59 62.18
CA ASP A 368 -43.85 48.97 61.99
C ASP A 368 -45.36 49.01 61.70
N GLN A 369 -45.93 48.02 61.00
CA GLN A 369 -47.39 47.84 60.89
C GLN A 369 -48.01 47.50 62.25
N SER A 370 -47.35 46.68 63.07
CA SER A 370 -47.75 46.41 64.44
C SER A 370 -47.64 47.66 65.33
N MET A 371 -46.59 48.47 65.23
CA MET A 371 -46.43 49.71 65.99
C MET A 371 -47.39 50.82 65.49
N LYS A 372 -47.67 50.90 64.19
CA LYS A 372 -48.73 51.75 63.62
C LYS A 372 -50.12 51.26 64.01
N ALA A 373 -50.35 49.95 64.15
CA ALA A 373 -51.55 49.38 64.76
C ALA A 373 -51.61 49.63 66.28
N THR A 374 -50.48 49.91 66.93
CA THR A 374 -50.43 50.30 68.35
C THR A 374 -50.60 51.82 68.54
N LEU A 375 -50.45 52.63 67.48
CA LEU A 375 -50.69 54.09 67.46
C LEU A 375 -52.00 54.49 66.76
N ASN A 376 -52.70 53.55 66.12
CA ASN A 376 -54.09 53.67 65.71
C ASN A 376 -54.94 52.65 66.46
N CYS A 377 -55.43 53.06 67.63
CA CYS A 377 -56.59 52.45 68.25
C CYS A 377 -57.82 52.74 67.37
N SER A 378 -58.13 51.81 66.46
CA SER A 378 -59.48 51.29 66.22
C SER A 378 -59.42 50.15 65.20
N THR A 379 -59.60 48.95 65.75
CA THR A 379 -60.31 47.79 65.17
C THR A 379 -59.68 46.99 64.01
N GLU A 380 -59.52 45.70 64.32
CA GLU A 380 -59.69 44.49 63.48
C GLU A 380 -58.47 43.71 62.96
N LEU A 381 -58.35 42.54 63.61
CA LEU A 381 -58.16 41.18 63.09
C LEU A 381 -56.90 40.83 62.28
N ALA A 382 -56.09 40.00 62.93
CA ALA A 382 -54.97 39.26 62.38
C ALA A 382 -55.33 38.44 61.13
N LYS A 383 -54.50 38.58 60.09
CA LYS A 383 -54.43 37.70 58.91
C LYS A 383 -53.01 37.12 58.82
N PRO A 384 -52.83 35.81 58.56
CA PRO A 384 -51.51 35.20 58.62
C PRO A 384 -50.66 35.61 57.42
N LEU A 385 -49.37 35.85 57.69
CA LEU A 385 -48.34 36.24 56.72
C LEU A 385 -48.04 35.09 55.75
N SER A 386 -48.75 35.07 54.62
CA SER A 386 -48.28 34.41 53.40
C SER A 386 -47.75 35.48 52.46
N ALA A 387 -46.46 35.37 52.11
CA ALA A 387 -45.76 36.03 51.01
C ALA A 387 -46.25 37.45 50.65
N VAL A 388 -45.71 38.47 51.33
CA VAL A 388 -45.86 39.86 50.88
C VAL A 388 -45.10 40.02 49.58
N ASP A 389 -45.85 40.14 48.49
CA ASP A 389 -45.32 40.32 47.14
C ASP A 389 -44.74 41.74 47.01
N ILE A 390 -43.60 41.91 46.32
CA ILE A 390 -42.85 43.18 46.30
C ILE A 390 -43.71 44.36 45.78
N LYS A 391 -44.76 44.05 45.02
CA LYS A 391 -45.73 44.99 44.46
C LYS A 391 -46.63 45.66 45.52
N ASP A 392 -46.74 45.10 46.72
CA ASP A 392 -47.61 45.60 47.78
C ASP A 392 -46.90 46.54 48.77
N LEU A 393 -45.57 46.70 48.64
CA LEU A 393 -44.80 47.68 49.41
C LEU A 393 -45.04 49.10 48.89
N SER A 394 -45.24 50.06 49.80
CA SER A 394 -45.28 51.50 49.47
C SER A 394 -43.94 51.97 48.89
N TRP A 395 -43.95 53.07 48.14
CA TRP A 395 -42.72 53.56 47.48
C TRP A 395 -41.62 53.91 48.50
N GLU A 396 -41.99 54.47 49.65
CA GLU A 396 -41.07 54.79 50.75
C GLU A 396 -40.45 53.51 51.36
N ASP A 397 -41.24 52.45 51.53
CA ASP A 397 -40.74 51.19 52.07
C ASP A 397 -39.77 50.51 51.09
N ARG A 398 -40.05 50.56 49.78
CA ARG A 398 -39.13 50.07 48.75
C ARG A 398 -37.81 50.85 48.75
N GLU A 399 -37.86 52.17 48.92
CA GLU A 399 -36.65 52.99 49.02
C GLU A 399 -35.85 52.64 50.29
N ARG A 400 -36.52 52.37 51.41
CA ARG A 400 -35.86 51.96 52.66
C ARG A 400 -35.23 50.57 52.55
N VAL A 401 -35.90 49.62 51.87
CA VAL A 401 -35.31 48.30 51.50
C VAL A 401 -34.03 48.52 50.69
N LEU A 402 -34.09 49.36 49.65
CA LEU A 402 -32.94 49.66 48.80
C LEU A 402 -31.80 50.31 49.59
N ARG A 403 -32.09 51.27 50.47
CA ARG A 403 -31.07 51.93 51.31
C ARG A 403 -30.40 50.94 52.28
N LEU A 404 -31.18 50.08 52.93
CA LEU A 404 -30.64 49.02 53.81
C LEU A 404 -29.81 48.01 53.02
N LEU A 405 -30.28 47.61 51.83
CA LEU A 405 -29.52 46.76 50.91
C LEU A 405 -28.21 47.41 50.49
N PHE A 406 -28.21 48.69 50.11
CA PHE A 406 -27.00 49.41 49.70
C PHE A 406 -25.98 49.54 50.84
N VAL A 407 -26.42 49.87 52.05
CA VAL A 407 -25.53 49.92 53.23
C VAL A 407 -24.90 48.56 53.49
N LYS A 408 -25.71 47.49 53.39
CA LYS A 408 -25.28 46.14 53.73
C LYS A 408 -24.41 45.52 52.62
N ILE A 409 -24.71 45.76 51.34
CA ILE A 409 -23.86 45.40 50.18
C ILE A 409 -22.50 46.10 50.28
N ASN A 410 -22.48 47.39 50.63
CA ASN A 410 -21.23 48.13 50.83
C ASN A 410 -20.42 47.64 52.04
N SER A 411 -21.05 47.00 53.02
CA SER A 411 -20.35 46.35 54.13
C SER A 411 -19.78 44.97 53.77
N SER A 412 -20.46 44.19 52.92
CA SER A 412 -20.02 42.84 52.49
C SER A 412 -18.98 42.87 51.37
N ALA A 413 -19.07 43.82 50.43
CA ALA A 413 -18.13 43.95 49.31
C ALA A 413 -16.69 44.33 49.72
N ARG A 414 -16.47 44.72 50.98
CA ARG A 414 -15.13 45.07 51.50
C ARG A 414 -14.33 43.85 51.99
N GLN A 415 -14.92 42.66 52.06
CA GLN A 415 -14.30 41.55 52.78
C GLN A 415 -13.56 40.49 51.96
N GLU A 416 -13.71 40.39 50.63
CA GLU A 416 -12.96 39.39 49.85
C GLU A 416 -12.47 39.88 48.49
N LEU A 417 -11.15 40.07 48.39
CA LEU A 417 -10.39 40.19 47.15
C LEU A 417 -9.06 39.44 47.33
N PRO A 418 -8.96 38.17 46.90
CA PRO A 418 -7.68 37.48 46.82
C PRO A 418 -6.90 37.96 45.58
N LEU A 419 -5.68 38.46 45.82
CA LEU A 419 -4.70 38.76 44.78
C LEU A 419 -4.18 37.45 44.16
N HIS A 420 -4.61 37.13 42.93
CA HIS A 420 -3.93 36.12 42.13
C HIS A 420 -2.76 36.74 41.35
N GLN A 421 -1.54 36.39 41.78
CA GLN A 421 -0.31 36.67 41.06
C GLN A 421 -0.29 35.87 39.75
N LEU A 422 -0.36 36.56 38.62
CA LEU A 422 0.06 36.01 37.32
C LEU A 422 1.59 35.97 37.32
N SER A 423 2.16 34.79 37.60
CA SER A 423 3.58 34.53 37.39
C SER A 423 3.88 34.46 35.90
N ALA A 424 4.35 35.58 35.36
CA ALA A 424 5.07 35.64 34.11
C ALA A 424 6.45 34.99 34.29
N GLN A 425 6.63 33.73 33.87
CA GLN A 425 7.93 33.14 33.62
C GLN A 425 7.83 32.04 32.55
N HIS A 426 8.83 32.00 31.66
CA HIS A 426 9.04 31.10 30.51
C HIS A 426 8.59 31.60 29.13
N GLY A 427 9.01 32.82 28.80
CA GLY A 427 9.42 33.18 27.43
C GLY A 427 10.94 33.36 27.38
N SER A 428 11.69 32.28 27.18
CA SER A 428 13.12 32.32 26.77
C SER A 428 13.65 30.91 26.50
N SER A 429 13.50 30.40 25.27
CA SER A 429 14.49 29.54 24.60
C SER A 429 14.05 29.29 23.15
N LEU A 430 14.26 30.30 22.30
CA LEU A 430 14.11 30.21 20.85
C LEU A 430 15.10 31.20 20.20
N ARG A 431 16.40 31.06 20.52
CA ARG A 431 17.50 31.57 19.69
C ARG A 431 18.87 31.12 20.21
N GLU A 432 19.40 30.04 19.66
CA GLU A 432 20.84 29.79 19.45
C GLU A 432 21.00 28.45 18.71
N GLY A 433 21.84 28.41 17.66
CA GLY A 433 22.14 27.17 16.94
C GLY A 433 22.06 27.18 15.41
N LEU A 434 22.26 28.33 14.74
CA LEU A 434 22.61 28.38 13.31
C LEU A 434 23.94 29.13 13.14
N GLN A 435 25.03 28.37 13.20
CA GLN A 435 26.37 28.68 12.69
C GLN A 435 26.89 27.38 12.06
N LEU A 436 26.84 27.27 10.73
CA LEU A 436 27.99 27.48 9.85
C LEU A 436 29.17 26.54 10.15
N HIS A 437 29.20 25.39 9.45
CA HIS A 437 30.44 24.90 8.86
C HIS A 437 30.18 24.53 7.39
N GLY A 438 30.48 25.50 6.52
CA GLY A 438 30.81 25.22 5.13
C GLY A 438 32.26 24.77 5.03
N THR A 439 32.46 23.72 4.24
CA THR A 439 33.61 23.47 3.36
C THR A 439 35.02 23.42 3.98
N GLN A 440 35.59 22.22 4.00
CA GLN A 440 36.91 22.02 3.39
C GLN A 440 36.89 20.83 2.43
N ALA A 441 37.03 21.17 1.15
CA ALA A 441 37.67 20.32 0.17
C ALA A 441 39.13 20.10 0.59
N GLY A 442 39.55 18.84 0.65
CA GLY A 442 40.92 18.43 0.94
C GLY A 442 41.30 17.29 0.01
N ALA A 443 41.83 17.66 -1.16
CA ALA A 443 42.53 16.77 -2.06
C ALA A 443 43.68 16.06 -1.32
N LYS A 444 43.79 14.74 -1.51
CA LYS A 444 45.06 13.99 -1.42
C LYS A 444 45.20 13.25 -2.75
N GLN A 445 45.92 13.84 -3.70
CA GLN A 445 47.34 13.58 -3.96
C GLN A 445 47.65 12.11 -4.26
N THR A 446 47.75 11.91 -5.57
CA THR A 446 48.58 10.96 -6.30
C THR A 446 49.98 10.78 -5.72
N ALA A 447 50.50 9.58 -6.02
CA ALA A 447 51.90 9.15 -6.07
C ALA A 447 52.49 8.55 -4.80
N ILE A 448 52.84 7.26 -4.89
CA ILE A 448 54.21 6.76 -4.78
C ILE A 448 54.28 5.34 -5.39
N VAL A 449 55.18 5.24 -6.37
CA VAL A 449 55.96 4.08 -6.88
C VAL A 449 55.24 2.96 -7.64
#